data_AF-A0A8X6G1E6-F1
#
_entry.id   AF-A0A8X6G1E6-F1
#
_cell.length_a   1.000
_cell.length_b   1.000
_cell.length_c   1.000
_cell.angle_alpha   90.00
_cell.angle_beta   90.00
_cell.angle_gamma   90.00
#
_symmetry.space_group_name_H-M   'P 1'
#
loop_
_entity.id
_entity.type
_entity.pdbx_description
1 polymer ?
#
loop_
_entity_poly.entity_id
_entity_poly.type
_entity_poly.pdbx_seq_one_letter_code
_entity_poly.pdbx_strand_id
1 'polypeptide(L)'
;SPRQPGETSDINANYFIQVLTDNNLTAKVVAFCGDNANVNFGDVARRGTSNVFTKLQSSLKKHLIGIGCGAHVIHNPIKSLADGLPLDYESIIVKIYSLFYIYTIRVEALKELCTDTETEYQQMLRYSKTRWLALICLPWKEF
;
A
#
# COMPACT_ATOMS: atom_id res chain seq x y z
N SER A 1 -13.69 14.10 6.72
CA SER A 1 -12.53 14.90 6.28
C SER A 1 -12.97 15.80 5.13
N PRO A 2 -12.71 17.12 5.15
CA PRO A 2 -13.05 18.03 4.05
C PRO A 2 -12.23 17.67 2.80
N ARG A 3 -12.85 17.81 1.62
CA ARG A 3 -12.28 17.50 0.31
C ARG A 3 -11.14 18.47 0.02
N GLN A 4 -9.90 18.00 -0.12
CA GLN A 4 -8.77 18.87 -0.47
C GLN A 4 -8.92 19.37 -1.93
N PRO A 5 -8.71 20.67 -2.20
CA PRO A 5 -8.86 21.24 -3.53
C PRO A 5 -7.62 20.90 -4.36
N GLY A 6 -7.71 19.88 -5.22
CA GLY A 6 -6.65 19.56 -6.17
C GLY A 6 -6.71 18.12 -6.70
N GLU A 7 -7.07 17.16 -5.86
CA GLU A 7 -7.17 15.74 -6.22
C GLU A 7 -8.62 15.28 -6.18
N THR A 8 -9.37 15.57 -7.24
CA THR A 8 -10.75 15.07 -7.39
C THR A 8 -10.77 13.77 -8.16
N SER A 9 -11.83 12.97 -7.95
CA SER A 9 -12.03 11.75 -8.74
C SER A 9 -12.22 12.04 -10.23
N ASP A 10 -12.64 13.24 -10.62
CA ASP A 10 -12.71 13.69 -12.01
C ASP A 10 -11.33 13.87 -12.62
N ILE A 11 -10.43 14.61 -11.95
CA ILE A 11 -9.08 14.87 -12.43
C ILE A 11 -8.33 13.55 -12.62
N ASN A 12 -8.41 12.66 -11.62
CA ASN A 12 -7.75 11.37 -11.68
C ASN A 12 -8.33 10.47 -12.79
N ALA A 13 -9.66 10.38 -12.91
CA ALA A 13 -10.28 9.57 -13.95
C ALA A 13 -9.95 10.10 -15.36
N ASN A 14 -10.00 11.41 -15.57
CA ASN A 14 -9.68 12.02 -16.86
C ASN A 14 -8.22 11.78 -17.24
N TYR A 15 -7.29 11.92 -16.29
CA TYR A 15 -5.88 11.62 -16.52
C TYR A 15 -5.66 10.16 -16.89
N PHE A 16 -6.29 9.22 -16.18
CA PHE A 16 -6.20 7.80 -16.53
C PHE A 16 -6.76 7.52 -17.94
N ILE A 17 -7.91 8.10 -18.31
CA ILE A 17 -8.48 7.92 -19.65
C ILE A 17 -7.55 8.50 -20.72
N GLN A 18 -6.96 9.67 -20.49
CA GLN A 18 -5.99 10.27 -21.39
C GLN A 18 -4.79 9.34 -21.59
N VAL A 19 -4.13 8.90 -20.51
CA VAL A 19 -2.98 7.98 -20.58
C VAL A 19 -3.34 6.69 -21.31
N LEU A 20 -4.51 6.10 -21.03
CA LEU A 20 -4.96 4.89 -21.71
C LEU A 20 -5.22 5.11 -23.20
N THR A 21 -5.73 6.27 -23.58
CA THR A 21 -6.00 6.63 -24.98
C THR A 21 -4.71 6.87 -25.74
N ASP A 22 -3.80 7.67 -25.18
CA ASP A 22 -2.50 8.00 -25.78
C ASP A 22 -1.64 6.74 -26.03
N ASN A 23 -1.85 5.69 -25.23
CA ASN A 23 -1.15 4.41 -25.35
C ASN A 23 -1.97 3.30 -26.05
N ASN A 24 -3.16 3.59 -26.58
CA ASN A 24 -4.06 2.60 -27.21
C ASN A 24 -4.38 1.38 -26.32
N LEU A 25 -4.56 1.62 -25.01
CA LEU A 25 -4.80 0.59 -23.99
C LEU A 25 -6.25 0.52 -23.52
N THR A 26 -7.14 1.45 -23.93
CA THR A 26 -8.56 1.47 -23.53
C THR A 26 -9.27 0.13 -23.78
N ALA A 27 -8.89 -0.59 -24.84
CA ALA A 27 -9.40 -1.91 -25.17
C ALA A 27 -8.97 -3.01 -24.17
N LYS A 28 -7.81 -2.86 -23.52
CA LYS A 28 -7.10 -3.91 -22.76
C LYS A 28 -7.27 -3.81 -21.25
N VAL A 29 -7.83 -2.71 -20.74
CA VAL A 29 -8.05 -2.54 -19.30
C VAL A 29 -9.19 -3.46 -18.83
N VAL A 30 -8.89 -4.27 -17.81
CA VAL A 30 -9.83 -5.23 -17.20
C VAL A 30 -10.09 -4.96 -15.71
N ALA A 31 -9.18 -4.26 -15.04
CA ALA A 31 -9.25 -4.03 -13.61
C ALA A 31 -8.67 -2.66 -13.22
N PHE A 32 -9.12 -2.15 -12.08
CA PHE A 32 -8.57 -0.97 -11.42
C PHE A 32 -8.19 -1.35 -9.99
N CYS A 33 -6.93 -1.10 -9.63
CA CYS A 33 -6.41 -1.35 -8.28
C CYS A 33 -6.12 -0.02 -7.60
N GLY A 34 -6.70 0.19 -6.42
CA GLY A 34 -6.54 1.43 -5.64
C GLY A 34 -6.52 1.14 -4.15
N ASP A 35 -6.06 2.09 -3.35
CA ASP A 35 -6.24 2.03 -1.90
C ASP A 35 -7.71 2.29 -1.50
N ASN A 36 -7.97 2.24 -0.19
CA ASN A 36 -9.31 2.47 0.35
C ASN A 36 -9.67 3.95 0.49
N ALA A 37 -8.94 4.87 -0.14
CA ALA A 37 -9.32 6.27 -0.13
C ALA A 37 -10.67 6.45 -0.83
N ASN A 38 -11.55 7.27 -0.24
CA ASN A 38 -12.91 7.43 -0.75
C ASN A 38 -12.96 7.92 -2.20
N VAL A 39 -11.92 8.61 -2.66
CA VAL A 39 -11.79 9.08 -4.05
C VAL A 39 -11.72 7.91 -5.04
N ASN A 40 -11.20 6.76 -4.65
CA ASN A 40 -10.98 5.60 -5.52
C ASN A 40 -12.23 4.73 -5.67
N PHE A 41 -12.88 4.36 -4.55
CA PHE A 41 -14.00 3.41 -4.53
C PHE A 41 -15.28 3.91 -3.86
N GLY A 42 -15.32 5.16 -3.37
CA GLY A 42 -16.47 5.70 -2.65
C GLY A 42 -16.43 5.38 -1.14
N ASP A 43 -17.58 5.12 -0.53
CA ASP A 43 -17.62 4.76 0.89
C ASP A 43 -17.14 3.30 1.13
N VAL A 44 -17.07 2.89 2.40
CA VAL A 44 -16.69 1.50 2.78
C VAL A 44 -17.63 0.46 2.17
N ALA A 45 -18.90 0.81 1.98
CA ALA A 45 -19.88 -0.04 1.31
C ALA A 45 -19.76 0.00 -0.23
N ARG A 46 -18.74 0.69 -0.77
CA ARG A 46 -18.51 0.96 -2.19
C ARG A 46 -19.72 1.62 -2.88
N ARG A 47 -20.48 2.40 -2.12
CA ARG A 47 -21.62 3.16 -2.60
C ARG A 47 -21.17 4.54 -3.06
N GLY A 48 -21.93 5.07 -4.02
CA GLY A 48 -21.68 6.37 -4.62
C GLY A 48 -20.97 6.26 -5.98
N THR A 49 -21.24 7.22 -6.85
CA THR A 49 -20.76 7.25 -8.24
C THR A 49 -19.65 8.28 -8.46
N SER A 50 -19.38 9.12 -7.45
CA SER A 50 -18.38 10.19 -7.52
C SER A 50 -16.97 9.72 -7.14
N ASN A 51 -16.56 8.55 -7.65
CA ASN A 51 -15.25 7.95 -7.41
C ASN A 51 -14.57 7.58 -8.74
N VAL A 52 -13.26 7.37 -8.70
CA VAL A 52 -12.45 7.08 -9.89
C VAL A 52 -12.91 5.80 -10.58
N PHE A 53 -13.18 4.74 -9.81
CA PHE A 53 -13.57 3.43 -10.36
C PHE A 53 -14.87 3.50 -11.19
N THR A 54 -15.92 4.11 -10.66
CA THR A 54 -17.21 4.27 -11.36
C THR A 54 -17.07 5.17 -12.58
N LYS A 55 -16.28 6.24 -12.49
CA LYS A 55 -16.02 7.15 -13.61
C LYS A 55 -15.24 6.45 -14.72
N LEU A 56 -14.20 5.69 -14.39
CA LEU A 56 -13.43 4.90 -15.35
C LEU A 56 -14.30 3.89 -16.09
N GLN A 57 -15.14 3.13 -15.37
CA GLN A 57 -16.06 2.18 -16.00
C GLN A 57 -17.02 2.86 -16.97
N SER A 58 -17.58 4.00 -16.56
CA SER A 58 -18.51 4.78 -17.39
C SER A 58 -17.83 5.31 -18.65
N SER A 59 -16.63 5.88 -18.51
CA SER A 59 -15.87 6.45 -19.63
C SER A 59 -15.37 5.38 -20.61
N LEU A 60 -14.91 4.23 -20.12
CA LEU A 60 -14.48 3.10 -20.96
C LEU A 60 -15.65 2.28 -21.51
N LYS A 61 -16.88 2.52 -21.02
CA LYS A 61 -18.09 1.74 -21.33
C LYS A 61 -17.87 0.24 -21.12
N LYS A 62 -17.19 -0.10 -20.02
CA LYS A 62 -16.76 -1.47 -19.70
C LYS A 62 -16.96 -1.76 -18.22
N HIS A 63 -17.30 -3.02 -17.94
CA HIS A 63 -17.24 -3.56 -16.60
C HIS A 63 -15.77 -3.81 -16.21
N LEU A 64 -15.31 -3.16 -15.16
CA LEU A 64 -13.96 -3.31 -14.62
C LEU A 64 -14.02 -4.05 -13.28
N ILE A 65 -12.96 -4.79 -12.95
CA ILE A 65 -12.81 -5.41 -11.65
C ILE A 65 -12.14 -4.41 -10.70
N GLY A 66 -12.80 -4.07 -9.59
CA GLY A 66 -12.28 -3.16 -8.56
C GLY A 66 -11.51 -3.90 -7.47
N ILE A 67 -10.19 -3.76 -7.44
CA ILE A 67 -9.28 -4.48 -6.54
C ILE A 67 -8.73 -3.53 -5.48
N GLY A 68 -8.79 -3.94 -4.21
CA GLY A 68 -8.16 -3.19 -3.13
C GLY A 68 -6.64 -3.38 -3.15
N CYS A 69 -5.90 -2.34 -2.79
CA CYS A 69 -4.45 -2.40 -2.69
C CYS A 69 -4.03 -3.49 -1.68
N GLY A 70 -3.34 -4.54 -2.14
CA GLY A 70 -2.96 -5.68 -1.29
C GLY A 70 -2.16 -5.26 -0.05
N ALA A 71 -1.30 -4.26 -0.19
CA ALA A 71 -0.59 -3.67 0.95
C ALA A 71 -1.55 -3.09 2.00
N HIS A 72 -2.64 -2.43 1.58
CA HIS A 72 -3.63 -1.87 2.50
C HIS A 72 -4.59 -2.92 3.07
N VAL A 73 -4.89 -3.98 2.32
CA VAL A 73 -5.70 -5.11 2.78
C VAL A 73 -5.01 -5.82 3.95
N ILE A 74 -3.70 -6.06 3.83
CA ILE A 74 -2.91 -6.63 4.93
C ILE A 74 -2.62 -5.54 5.97
N HIS A 75 -2.50 -4.27 5.56
CA HIS A 75 -2.36 -3.14 6.47
C HIS A 75 -3.56 -3.15 7.43
N ASN A 76 -4.67 -2.53 7.08
CA ASN A 76 -5.65 -2.05 8.05
C ASN A 76 -5.99 -3.00 9.24
N PRO A 77 -6.17 -4.33 9.04
CA PRO A 77 -6.43 -5.26 10.15
C PRO A 77 -5.35 -5.28 11.24
N ILE A 78 -4.06 -5.34 10.89
CA ILE A 78 -2.99 -5.50 11.89
C ILE A 78 -2.87 -4.23 12.77
N LYS A 79 -3.38 -3.08 12.31
CA LYS A 79 -3.14 -1.73 12.82
C LYS A 79 -4.27 -1.47 13.76
N SER A 80 -5.48 -1.80 13.30
CA SER A 80 -6.63 -1.97 14.18
C SER A 80 -6.33 -2.93 15.35
N LEU A 81 -5.66 -4.07 15.11
CA LEU A 81 -5.30 -4.99 16.19
C LEU A 81 -4.31 -4.36 17.15
N ALA A 82 -3.28 -3.73 16.61
CA ALA A 82 -2.16 -3.29 17.40
C ALA A 82 -2.37 -1.90 18.05
N ASP A 83 -3.28 -1.08 17.53
CA ASP A 83 -3.88 0.07 18.21
C ASP A 83 -4.75 -0.37 19.41
N GLY A 84 -5.18 -1.64 19.45
CA GLY A 84 -5.87 -2.24 20.58
C GLY A 84 -4.93 -2.74 21.69
N LEU A 85 -3.61 -2.71 21.49
CA LEU A 85 -2.63 -3.09 22.50
C LEU A 85 -2.30 -1.89 23.40
N PRO A 86 -1.97 -2.11 24.69
CA PRO A 86 -1.62 -1.03 25.61
C PRO A 86 -0.22 -0.43 25.34
N LEU A 87 0.45 -0.88 24.28
CA LEU A 87 1.81 -0.49 23.91
C LEU A 87 1.82 0.02 22.48
N ASP A 88 2.57 1.10 22.25
CA ASP A 88 2.84 1.62 20.91
C ASP A 88 3.88 0.73 20.22
N TYR A 89 3.41 -0.42 19.74
CA TYR A 89 4.19 -1.41 19.02
C TYR A 89 4.88 -0.81 17.78
N GLU A 90 4.25 0.15 17.12
CA GLU A 90 4.78 0.81 15.94
C GLU A 90 6.03 1.62 16.30
N SER A 91 5.95 2.41 17.37
CA SER A 91 7.12 3.13 17.91
C SER A 91 8.23 2.19 18.38
N ILE A 92 7.89 1.06 19.00
CA ILE A 92 8.88 0.05 19.40
C ILE A 92 9.61 -0.52 18.17
N ILE A 93 8.87 -0.97 17.14
CA ILE A 93 9.44 -1.54 15.92
C ILE A 93 10.29 -0.49 15.18
N VAL A 94 9.80 0.75 15.05
CA VAL A 94 10.54 1.85 14.40
C VAL A 94 11.84 2.16 15.15
N LYS A 95 11.83 2.12 16.49
CA LYS A 95 13.04 2.32 17.30
C LYS A 95 14.04 1.19 17.12
N ILE A 96 13.59 -0.07 17.17
CA ILE A 96 14.44 -1.25 16.93
C ILE A 96 15.05 -1.16 15.53
N TYR A 97 14.22 -0.90 14.51
CA TYR A 97 14.68 -0.75 13.14
C TYR A 97 15.70 0.39 13.01
N SER A 98 15.42 1.57 13.58
CA SER A 98 16.33 2.72 13.53
C SER A 98 17.65 2.44 14.26
N LEU A 99 17.62 1.64 15.32
CA LEU A 99 18.82 1.27 16.08
C LEU A 99 19.80 0.49 15.20
N PHE A 100 19.32 -0.52 14.47
CA PHE A 100 20.15 -1.43 13.69
C PHE A 100 20.39 -0.93 12.26
N TYR A 101 19.39 -0.34 11.59
CA TYR A 101 19.50 0.05 10.19
C TYR A 101 20.45 1.23 9.94
N ILE A 102 20.52 2.19 10.88
CA ILE A 102 21.31 3.42 10.68
C ILE A 102 22.82 3.15 10.79
N TYR A 103 23.24 2.16 11.58
CA TYR A 103 24.64 1.92 11.89
C TYR A 103 25.05 0.50 11.50
N THR A 104 25.90 0.38 10.49
CA THR A 104 26.43 -0.90 9.99
C THR A 104 27.06 -1.76 11.09
N ILE A 105 27.77 -1.15 12.04
CA ILE A 105 28.37 -1.83 13.20
C ILE A 105 27.32 -2.61 14.02
N ARG A 106 26.10 -2.07 14.14
CA ARG A 106 25.03 -2.72 14.91
C ARG A 106 24.37 -3.85 14.12
N VAL A 107 24.36 -3.76 12.79
CA VAL A 107 23.92 -4.88 11.94
C VAL A 107 24.87 -6.07 12.09
N GLU A 108 26.19 -5.84 12.15
CA GLU A 108 27.15 -6.92 12.37
C GLU A 108 26.98 -7.57 13.75
N ALA A 109 26.79 -6.76 14.81
CA ALA A 109 26.49 -7.30 16.14
C ALA A 109 25.17 -8.11 16.18
N LEU A 110 24.17 -7.73 15.38
CA LEU A 110 22.93 -8.50 15.23
C LEU A 110 23.16 -9.84 14.52
N LYS A 111 24.01 -9.89 13.49
CA LYS A 111 24.39 -11.13 12.81
C LYS A 111 25.17 -12.08 13.73
N GLU A 112 26.07 -11.54 14.55
CA GLU A 112 26.79 -12.31 15.57
C GLU A 112 25.79 -12.94 16.56
N LEU A 113 24.85 -12.17 17.09
CA LEU A 113 23.79 -12.68 17.96
C LEU A 113 22.94 -13.77 17.29
N CYS A 114 22.55 -13.58 16.02
CA CYS A 114 21.83 -14.59 15.25
C CYS A 114 22.64 -15.89 15.14
N THR A 115 23.95 -15.78 14.94
CA THR A 115 24.86 -16.94 14.88
C THR A 115 24.91 -17.65 16.23
N ASP A 116 25.03 -16.92 17.33
CA ASP A 116 25.07 -17.47 18.70
C ASP A 116 23.77 -18.16 19.12
N THR A 117 22.63 -17.68 18.59
CA THR A 117 21.29 -18.20 18.90
C THR A 117 20.79 -19.22 17.87
N GLU A 118 21.66 -19.68 16.96
CA GLU A 118 21.34 -20.62 15.88
C GLU A 118 20.13 -20.17 15.03
N THR A 119 19.94 -18.85 14.90
CA THR A 119 18.84 -18.25 14.16
C THR A 119 19.35 -17.67 12.84
N GLU A 120 18.60 -17.84 11.76
CA GLU A 120 19.00 -17.26 10.46
C GLU A 120 18.82 -15.74 10.48
N TYR A 121 19.89 -15.00 10.15
CA TYR A 121 19.80 -13.56 9.96
C TYR A 121 18.96 -13.24 8.72
N GLN A 122 17.87 -12.51 8.92
CA GLN A 122 17.06 -11.96 7.85
C GLN A 122 17.42 -10.49 7.64
N GLN A 123 17.73 -10.12 6.40
CA GLN A 123 18.05 -8.74 6.07
C GLN A 123 16.86 -7.84 6.39
N MET A 124 17.08 -6.84 7.24
CA MET A 124 16.03 -5.86 7.55
C MET A 124 15.67 -5.05 6.31
N LEU A 125 14.40 -5.11 5.92
CA LEU A 125 13.86 -4.37 4.80
C LEU A 125 13.51 -2.93 5.20
N ARG A 126 13.57 -2.02 4.23
CA ARG A 126 13.49 -0.58 4.50
C ARG A 126 12.14 -0.17 5.10
N TYR A 127 12.14 0.51 6.23
CA TYR A 127 10.92 1.10 6.79
C TYR A 127 10.33 2.16 5.84
N SER A 128 9.04 2.06 5.54
CA SER A 128 8.28 3.09 4.82
C SER A 128 7.19 3.68 5.73
N LYS A 129 7.17 5.02 5.84
CA LYS A 129 6.19 5.76 6.67
C LYS A 129 4.73 5.48 6.31
N THR A 130 4.45 5.02 5.09
CA THR A 130 3.08 4.70 4.66
C THR A 130 2.67 3.27 4.96
N ARG A 131 3.62 2.39 5.33
CA ARG A 131 3.41 0.94 5.36
C ARG A 131 4.45 0.28 6.27
N TRP A 132 4.10 -0.03 7.51
CA TRP A 132 4.65 -1.13 8.33
C TRP A 132 5.08 -2.42 7.59
N LEU A 133 4.51 -2.71 6.40
CA LEU A 133 4.75 -3.90 5.59
C LEU A 133 5.65 -3.63 4.38
N ALA A 134 6.41 -2.54 4.38
CA ALA A 134 7.63 -2.52 3.57
C ALA A 134 8.61 -3.66 3.94
N LEU A 135 8.31 -4.40 5.03
CA LEU A 135 8.94 -5.65 5.43
C LEU A 135 8.43 -6.92 4.72
N ILE A 136 7.39 -6.87 3.87
CA ILE A 136 6.90 -8.05 3.12
C ILE A 136 6.87 -7.82 1.60
N CYS A 137 7.05 -6.57 1.13
CA CYS A 137 7.14 -6.33 -0.31
C CYS A 137 8.55 -6.64 -0.89
N LEU A 138 8.78 -7.94 -1.13
CA LEU A 138 9.36 -8.57 -2.34
C LEU A 138 10.88 -8.80 -2.41
N PRO A 139 11.25 -10.08 -2.65
CA PRO A 139 11.35 -10.54 -4.03
C PRO A 139 10.13 -11.38 -4.45
N TRP A 140 9.30 -10.87 -5.35
CA TRP A 140 8.56 -11.74 -6.28
C TRP A 140 9.62 -12.32 -7.22
N LYS A 141 10.27 -13.41 -6.81
CA LYS A 141 10.79 -14.37 -7.77
C LYS A 141 9.68 -15.40 -7.98
N GLU A 142 9.42 -15.71 -9.23
CA GLU A 142 8.45 -16.70 -9.72
C GLU A 142 7.01 -16.18 -9.94
N PHE A 143 6.85 -15.36 -10.99
CA PHE A 143 6.06 -15.67 -12.18
C PHE A 143 6.72 -15.04 -13.41
#